data_AF-A0A803JC64-F1
#
_entry.id   AF-A0A803JC64-F1
#
_cell.length_a   1.000
_cell.length_b   1.000
_cell.length_c   1.000
_cell.angle_alpha   90.00
_cell.angle_beta   90.00
_cell.angle_gamma   90.00
#
_symmetry.space_group_name_H-M   'P 1'
#
loop_
_entity.id
_entity.type
_entity.pdbx_description
1 polymer ?
#
loop_
_entity_poly.entity_id
_entity_poly.type
_entity_poly.pdbx_seq_one_letter_code
_entity_poly.pdbx_strand_id
1 'polypeptide(L)'
;MCTQKETRNPVFLLIEDSFQRLCLSEGTSASSPGGSNKHSKQTSSFDAGAVEQISKKNPKLDVPSGQKHWVRVFSRCAKSNYNWLVALLRSKDFGNLEVHAVEISNNYSQFLSDINNCTFAILYHSLNHGRVNVTDVPDSLYDKHLETLSQRLGKEKVIVVLDDLKESSFQEKWRILQSQPSIGRYSQELLLFSETEKKSRGYASGIIQDRLEKLKKSLETSRGRNEQFPLRSEGTGVSRGTESARTAVDTHVFGQKLDQILSIIQQMSTELSNQKQQLEEFKKEHHQEISRLNQQHSAQISQLIQQFEEFTKGHCCQHQPTGPNVTSEGKHVLRSAETNLSCVPFPSNATAVARRNPTP
;
A
#
# COMPACT_ATOMS: atom_id res chain seq x y z
N MET A 1 -29.31 -37.62 33.07
CA MET A 1 -28.57 -37.21 31.85
C MET A 1 -28.87 -35.74 31.59
N CYS A 2 -27.96 -34.85 31.97
CA CYS A 2 -28.09 -33.41 31.77
C CYS A 2 -27.04 -32.99 30.75
N THR A 3 -27.50 -32.45 29.62
CA THR A 3 -26.67 -31.89 28.55
C THR A 3 -26.12 -30.53 28.99
N GLN A 4 -24.80 -30.41 29.07
CA GLN A 4 -24.12 -29.12 29.27
C GLN A 4 -24.30 -28.26 28.02
N LYS A 5 -24.95 -27.10 28.19
CA LYS A 5 -25.00 -26.02 27.19
C LYS A 5 -23.69 -25.24 27.26
N GLU A 6 -22.83 -25.47 26.28
CA GLU A 6 -21.59 -24.75 26.07
C GLU A 6 -21.90 -23.30 25.66
N THR A 7 -21.63 -22.35 26.56
CA THR A 7 -21.78 -20.92 26.30
C THR A 7 -20.50 -20.42 25.64
N ARG A 8 -20.53 -20.28 24.31
CA ARG A 8 -19.45 -19.68 23.53
C ARG A 8 -19.36 -18.16 23.81
N ASN A 9 -18.13 -17.70 23.98
CA ASN A 9 -17.78 -16.31 24.27
C ASN A 9 -18.13 -15.39 23.07
N PRO A 10 -18.94 -14.33 23.23
CA PRO A 10 -19.46 -13.51 22.14
C PRO A 10 -18.39 -12.70 21.38
N VAL A 11 -17.16 -12.58 21.92
CA VAL A 11 -16.06 -11.88 21.25
C VAL A 11 -15.52 -12.66 20.04
N PHE A 12 -15.65 -13.99 20.02
CA PHE A 12 -15.16 -14.82 18.92
C PHE A 12 -16.06 -14.81 17.67
N LEU A 13 -17.35 -14.50 17.83
CA LEU A 13 -18.31 -14.50 16.71
C LEU A 13 -18.20 -13.25 15.80
N LEU A 14 -17.57 -12.17 16.26
CA LEU A 14 -17.41 -10.94 15.48
C LEU A 14 -16.24 -11.01 14.47
N ILE A 15 -15.29 -11.93 14.67
CA ILE A 15 -14.10 -12.06 13.81
C ILE A 15 -14.36 -13.00 12.63
N GLU A 16 -15.20 -14.04 12.78
CA GLU A 16 -15.53 -14.96 11.68
C GLU A 16 -16.56 -14.40 10.69
N ASP A 17 -17.52 -13.58 11.13
CA ASP A 17 -18.60 -13.07 10.26
C ASP A 17 -18.10 -12.00 9.25
N SER A 18 -16.94 -11.41 9.51
CA SER A 18 -16.29 -10.45 8.59
C SER A 18 -15.56 -11.15 7.42
N PHE A 19 -15.22 -12.44 7.54
CA PHE A 19 -14.44 -13.15 6.53
C PHE A 19 -15.31 -13.85 5.46
N GLN A 20 -16.59 -14.10 5.73
CA GLN A 20 -17.48 -14.81 4.78
C GLN A 20 -18.29 -13.89 3.85
N ARG A 21 -18.33 -12.56 4.08
CA ARG A 21 -19.14 -11.63 3.25
C ARG A 21 -18.47 -11.07 1.99
N LEU A 22 -17.24 -11.47 1.65
CA LEU A 22 -16.52 -10.93 0.48
C LEU A 22 -16.49 -11.85 -0.76
N CYS A 23 -17.08 -13.04 -0.68
CA CYS A 23 -17.27 -13.91 -1.84
C CYS A 23 -18.76 -13.96 -2.19
N LEU A 24 -19.25 -13.00 -2.98
CA LEU A 24 -20.43 -13.07 -3.88
C LEU A 24 -20.94 -11.66 -4.21
N SER A 25 -20.46 -11.07 -5.31
CA SER A 25 -21.25 -10.19 -6.19
C SER A 25 -20.41 -9.74 -7.40
N GLU A 26 -20.11 -10.68 -8.29
CA GLU A 26 -19.92 -10.37 -9.70
C GLU A 26 -21.30 -10.40 -10.36
N GLY A 27 -21.69 -9.29 -10.98
CA GLY A 27 -23.01 -9.18 -11.60
C GLY A 27 -23.21 -7.91 -12.39
N THR A 28 -22.99 -8.05 -13.70
CA THR A 28 -23.79 -7.47 -14.78
C THR A 28 -23.38 -6.09 -15.32
N SER A 29 -22.67 -6.15 -16.45
CA SER A 29 -22.55 -5.13 -17.48
C SER A 29 -23.92 -4.71 -18.04
N ALA A 30 -24.12 -3.41 -18.26
CA ALA A 30 -25.16 -2.90 -19.14
C ALA A 30 -24.60 -1.79 -20.03
N SER A 31 -24.96 -1.90 -21.30
CA SER A 31 -24.48 -1.17 -22.47
C SER A 31 -25.42 -0.05 -22.92
N SER A 32 -24.83 0.94 -23.61
CA SER A 32 -25.40 1.75 -24.72
C SER A 32 -26.38 2.90 -24.36
N PRO A 33 -26.78 3.75 -25.34
CA PRO A 33 -25.96 4.60 -26.20
C PRO A 33 -26.57 6.03 -26.40
N GLY A 34 -25.87 6.90 -27.13
CA GLY A 34 -26.52 7.91 -27.98
C GLY A 34 -26.34 9.39 -27.59
N GLY A 35 -26.04 10.23 -28.59
CA GLY A 35 -26.01 11.69 -28.42
C GLY A 35 -25.40 12.42 -29.61
N SER A 36 -26.24 12.81 -30.56
CA SER A 36 -25.96 13.37 -31.89
C SER A 36 -25.38 14.79 -31.98
N ASN A 37 -24.68 15.03 -33.09
CA ASN A 37 -24.61 16.22 -33.97
C ASN A 37 -24.57 17.64 -33.36
N LYS A 38 -23.63 18.48 -33.83
CA LYS A 38 -23.91 19.53 -34.84
C LYS A 38 -22.66 20.32 -35.26
N HIS A 39 -22.74 20.72 -36.53
CA HIS A 39 -21.92 21.59 -37.37
C HIS A 39 -21.25 22.80 -36.71
N SER A 40 -20.05 23.14 -37.21
CA SER A 40 -19.77 24.49 -37.70
C SER A 40 -18.66 24.46 -38.76
N LYS A 41 -18.96 25.03 -39.94
CA LYS A 41 -18.03 25.33 -41.02
C LYS A 41 -17.25 26.59 -40.65
N GLN A 42 -15.93 26.62 -40.86
CA GLN A 42 -15.29 27.87 -41.25
C GLN A 42 -14.05 27.61 -42.12
N THR A 43 -14.02 28.32 -43.23
CA THR A 43 -13.08 28.29 -44.35
C THR A 43 -12.09 29.45 -44.25
N SER A 44 -10.82 29.20 -44.60
CA SER A 44 -9.87 30.14 -45.24
C SER A 44 -8.59 29.35 -45.54
N SER A 45 -8.30 28.93 -46.78
CA SER A 45 -7.58 29.67 -47.83
C SER A 45 -6.34 30.42 -47.33
N PHE A 46 -5.14 29.97 -47.69
CA PHE A 46 -4.08 30.75 -48.37
C PHE A 46 -2.89 29.85 -48.78
N ASP A 47 -2.45 30.07 -50.02
CA ASP A 47 -1.19 29.80 -50.75
C ASP A 47 -0.08 28.97 -50.10
N ALA A 48 0.47 27.92 -50.73
CA ALA A 48 1.28 27.88 -51.96
C ALA A 48 2.66 28.56 -51.81
N GLY A 49 3.71 27.75 -51.65
CA GLY A 49 5.08 28.19 -51.89
C GLY A 49 6.17 27.33 -51.24
N ALA A 50 7.17 26.98 -52.06
CA ALA A 50 8.51 26.50 -51.72
C ALA A 50 8.68 25.01 -51.33
N VAL A 51 8.93 24.23 -52.39
CA VAL A 51 9.71 23.00 -52.41
C VAL A 51 11.15 23.33 -51.99
N GLU A 52 11.67 22.70 -50.94
CA GLU A 52 13.11 22.58 -50.74
C GLU A 52 13.48 21.12 -50.45
N GLN A 53 14.25 20.57 -51.37
CA GLN A 53 14.82 19.23 -51.35
C GLN A 53 15.88 19.15 -50.26
N ILE A 54 15.59 18.47 -49.15
CA ILE A 54 16.61 18.09 -48.18
C ILE A 54 17.07 16.67 -48.52
N SER A 55 18.32 16.63 -48.99
CA SER A 55 19.11 15.46 -49.34
C SER A 55 19.01 14.34 -48.29
N LYS A 56 18.62 13.15 -48.73
CA LYS A 56 18.71 11.89 -47.99
C LYS A 56 20.18 11.56 -47.75
N LYS A 57 20.70 11.93 -46.60
CA LYS A 57 21.97 11.41 -46.05
C LYS A 57 21.61 10.57 -44.84
N ASN A 58 21.61 9.25 -44.99
CA ASN A 58 21.46 8.30 -43.88
C ASN A 58 22.61 8.55 -42.89
N PRO A 59 22.37 9.09 -41.69
CA PRO A 59 23.34 8.95 -40.63
C PRO A 59 23.24 7.52 -40.15
N LYS A 60 24.34 6.78 -40.32
CA LYS A 60 24.62 5.54 -39.62
C LYS A 60 24.14 5.69 -38.16
N LEU A 61 23.10 4.94 -37.81
CA LEU A 61 22.53 4.88 -36.46
C LEU A 61 23.55 4.18 -35.55
N ASP A 62 24.55 4.93 -35.11
CA ASP A 62 25.23 4.63 -33.86
C ASP A 62 24.20 4.93 -32.77
N VAL A 63 23.50 3.88 -32.32
CA VAL A 63 22.49 3.95 -31.25
C VAL A 63 23.21 4.48 -30.01
N PRO A 64 22.91 5.70 -29.52
CA PRO A 64 23.42 6.12 -28.23
C PRO A 64 22.60 5.36 -27.19
N SER A 65 23.15 4.29 -26.62
CA SER A 65 22.55 3.60 -25.46
C SER A 65 22.59 4.42 -24.17
N GLY A 66 22.86 5.72 -24.28
CA GLY A 66 23.05 6.70 -23.20
C GLY A 66 21.89 7.67 -23.01
N GLN A 67 20.63 7.25 -23.19
CA GLN A 67 19.50 8.11 -22.79
C GLN A 67 19.62 8.48 -21.31
N LYS A 68 19.84 9.77 -21.04
CA LYS A 68 19.81 10.34 -19.69
C LYS A 68 18.40 10.22 -19.14
N HIS A 69 18.25 9.60 -17.97
CA HIS A 69 16.97 9.48 -17.26
C HIS A 69 16.79 10.67 -16.34
N TRP A 70 15.69 11.38 -16.55
CA TRP A 70 15.33 12.58 -15.80
C TRP A 70 14.29 12.19 -14.76
N VAL A 71 14.75 12.11 -13.51
CA VAL A 71 13.88 11.83 -12.36
C VAL A 71 13.51 13.13 -11.70
N ARG A 72 12.22 13.44 -11.63
CA ARG A 72 11.74 14.62 -10.90
C ARG A 72 11.01 14.21 -9.63
N VAL A 73 11.41 14.80 -8.52
CA VAL A 73 10.75 14.66 -7.22
C VAL A 73 9.85 15.88 -7.03
N PHE A 74 8.56 15.68 -7.21
CA PHE A 74 7.52 16.70 -7.05
C PHE A 74 6.98 16.69 -5.62
N SER A 75 6.92 17.84 -4.97
CA SER A 75 6.31 17.96 -3.64
C SER A 75 5.80 19.36 -3.38
N ARG A 76 4.72 19.52 -2.60
CA ARG A 76 4.38 20.85 -2.02
C ARG A 76 5.25 21.22 -0.81
N CYS A 77 6.06 20.28 -0.30
CA CYS A 77 6.99 20.54 0.78
C CYS A 77 8.23 21.28 0.27
N ALA A 78 8.86 22.08 1.14
CA ALA A 78 10.17 22.64 0.85
C ALA A 78 11.21 21.54 0.60
N LYS A 79 12.12 21.77 -0.36
CA LYS A 79 13.18 20.84 -0.76
C LYS A 79 14.01 20.30 0.41
N SER A 80 14.20 21.09 1.46
CA SER A 80 14.94 20.68 2.67
C SER A 80 14.38 19.40 3.31
N ASN A 81 13.07 19.16 3.21
CA ASN A 81 12.40 18.05 3.87
C ASN A 81 12.72 16.69 3.24
N TYR A 82 13.01 16.68 1.94
CA TYR A 82 13.29 15.46 1.17
C TYR A 82 14.63 15.49 0.45
N ASN A 83 15.53 16.38 0.89
CA ASN A 83 16.89 16.44 0.35
C ASN A 83 17.63 15.10 0.53
N TRP A 84 17.26 14.35 1.57
CA TRP A 84 17.77 13.01 1.80
C TRP A 84 17.46 12.04 0.65
N LEU A 85 16.23 12.08 0.14
CA LEU A 85 15.79 11.23 -0.99
C LEU A 85 16.48 11.67 -2.29
N VAL A 86 16.63 12.97 -2.50
CA VAL A 86 17.34 13.51 -3.67
C VAL A 86 18.83 13.12 -3.64
N ALA A 87 19.48 13.24 -2.49
CA ALA A 87 20.87 12.84 -2.31
C ALA A 87 21.06 11.34 -2.56
N LEU A 88 20.12 10.52 -2.09
CA LEU A 88 20.11 9.09 -2.31
C LEU A 88 19.94 8.73 -3.78
N LEU A 89 18.98 9.33 -4.48
CA LEU A 89 18.74 9.06 -5.91
C LEU A 89 19.92 9.50 -6.80
N ARG A 90 20.75 10.43 -6.32
CA ARG A 90 21.99 10.88 -6.99
C ARG A 90 23.20 10.03 -6.60
N SER A 91 23.06 9.08 -5.67
CA SER A 91 24.15 8.18 -5.31
C SER A 91 24.50 7.28 -6.50
N LYS A 92 25.72 6.75 -6.49
CA LYS A 92 26.18 5.83 -7.54
C LYS A 92 25.33 4.55 -7.63
N ASP A 93 24.61 4.21 -6.55
CA ASP A 93 23.81 2.98 -6.46
C ASP A 93 22.60 2.99 -7.40
N PHE A 94 22.14 4.19 -7.79
CA PHE A 94 21.03 4.41 -8.72
C PHE A 94 21.51 4.71 -10.16
N GLY A 95 22.83 4.72 -10.39
CA GLY A 95 23.43 5.01 -11.69
C GLY A 95 23.44 6.51 -12.06
N ASN A 96 23.63 6.82 -13.33
CA ASN A 96 23.69 8.20 -13.83
C ASN A 96 22.27 8.78 -14.02
N LEU A 97 21.55 9.01 -12.93
CA LEU A 97 20.24 9.68 -12.93
C LEU A 97 20.42 11.19 -12.80
N GLU A 98 19.70 11.93 -13.62
CA GLU A 98 19.58 13.38 -13.46
C GLU A 98 18.34 13.70 -12.62
N VAL A 99 18.57 13.96 -11.33
CA VAL A 99 17.50 14.11 -10.34
C VAL A 99 17.25 15.59 -10.04
N HIS A 100 16.02 16.05 -10.21
CA HIS A 100 15.60 17.43 -9.90
C HIS A 100 14.46 17.44 -8.88
N ALA A 101 14.58 18.30 -7.87
CA ALA A 101 13.53 18.56 -6.91
C ALA A 101 12.67 19.71 -7.42
N VAL A 102 11.35 19.50 -7.50
CA VAL A 102 10.39 20.49 -7.98
C VAL A 102 9.36 20.74 -6.88
N GLU A 103 9.30 21.99 -6.41
CA GLU A 103 8.27 22.41 -5.47
C GLU A 103 6.98 22.74 -6.23
N ILE A 104 5.90 22.02 -5.92
CA ILE A 104 4.58 22.25 -6.47
C ILE A 104 3.99 23.47 -5.76
N SER A 105 3.80 24.54 -6.51
CA SER A 105 3.01 25.69 -6.08
C SER A 105 1.55 25.54 -6.50
N ASN A 106 0.70 26.51 -6.16
CA ASN A 106 -0.67 26.57 -6.67
C ASN A 106 -0.74 26.91 -8.17
N ASN A 107 0.38 27.25 -8.81
CA ASN A 107 0.44 27.51 -10.24
C ASN A 107 0.55 26.20 -11.04
N TYR A 108 -0.59 25.71 -11.53
CA TYR A 108 -0.67 24.47 -12.28
C TYR A 108 0.07 24.49 -13.63
N SER A 109 0.15 25.64 -14.31
CA SER A 109 0.86 25.72 -15.59
C SER A 109 2.37 25.55 -15.42
N GLN A 110 2.92 26.01 -14.30
CA GLN A 110 4.32 25.78 -13.96
C GLN A 110 4.59 24.28 -13.78
N PHE A 111 3.72 23.58 -13.05
CA PHE A 111 3.79 22.14 -12.89
C PHE A 111 3.76 21.40 -14.24
N LEU A 112 2.87 21.77 -15.17
CA LEU A 112 2.84 21.17 -16.51
C LEU A 112 4.15 21.37 -17.29
N SER A 113 4.77 22.55 -17.18
CA SER A 113 6.07 22.82 -17.80
C SER A 113 7.16 21.93 -17.21
N ASP A 114 7.13 21.69 -15.90
CA ASP A 114 8.10 20.85 -15.20
C ASP A 114 7.99 19.36 -15.58
N ILE A 115 6.84 18.89 -16.07
CA ILE A 115 6.67 17.50 -16.51
C ILE A 115 7.31 17.25 -17.89
N ASN A 116 7.36 18.25 -18.77
CA ASN A 116 7.77 18.05 -20.17
C ASN A 116 9.21 17.53 -20.35
N ASN A 117 10.07 17.67 -19.34
CA ASN A 117 11.45 17.16 -19.33
C ASN A 117 11.65 16.10 -18.23
N CYS A 118 10.65 15.27 -18.02
CA CYS A 118 10.63 14.24 -17.00
C CYS A 118 10.43 12.88 -17.68
N THR A 119 11.29 11.89 -17.37
CA THR A 119 11.07 10.50 -17.82
C THR A 119 10.48 9.64 -16.71
N PHE A 120 10.67 10.04 -15.45
CA PHE A 120 10.15 9.35 -14.28
C PHE A 120 9.80 10.35 -13.16
N ALA A 121 8.63 10.21 -12.56
CA ALA A 121 8.17 11.10 -11.51
C ALA A 121 8.04 10.39 -10.16
N ILE A 122 8.48 11.09 -9.12
CA ILE A 122 8.24 10.73 -7.73
C ILE A 122 7.40 11.84 -7.11
N LEU A 123 6.17 11.53 -6.72
CA LEU A 123 5.34 12.44 -5.94
C LEU A 123 5.61 12.20 -4.45
N TYR A 124 6.25 13.17 -3.80
CA TYR A 124 6.64 13.09 -2.40
C TYR A 124 5.72 13.93 -1.51
N HIS A 125 5.30 13.36 -0.40
CA HIS A 125 4.55 14.06 0.64
C HIS A 125 5.06 13.70 2.03
N SER A 126 5.21 14.69 2.92
CA SER A 126 5.59 14.51 4.31
C SER A 126 4.41 14.83 5.22
N LEU A 127 4.17 13.99 6.23
CA LEU A 127 3.14 14.25 7.26
C LEU A 127 3.45 15.46 8.15
N ASN A 128 4.72 15.87 8.22
CA ASN A 128 5.07 17.12 8.92
C ASN A 128 4.52 18.36 8.21
N HIS A 129 4.01 18.20 6.98
CA HIS A 129 3.39 19.25 6.19
C HIS A 129 1.86 19.08 6.04
N GLY A 130 1.23 18.33 6.96
CA GLY A 130 -0.22 18.23 7.06
C GLY A 130 -0.74 16.79 7.10
N ARG A 131 -2.02 16.63 6.77
CA ARG A 131 -2.69 15.31 6.78
C ARG A 131 -2.19 14.44 5.62
N VAL A 132 -2.43 13.13 5.74
CA VAL A 132 -2.21 12.15 4.65
C VAL A 132 -3.32 12.25 3.61
N ASN A 133 -3.61 13.46 3.13
CA ASN A 133 -4.67 13.73 2.16
C ASN A 133 -4.02 13.91 0.78
N VAL A 134 -3.54 12.80 0.21
CA VAL A 134 -2.88 12.83 -1.10
C VAL A 134 -3.93 12.94 -2.20
N THR A 135 -4.89 12.02 -2.20
CA THR A 135 -6.00 11.94 -3.18
C THR A 135 -7.32 11.52 -2.52
N ASP A 136 -8.44 11.61 -3.26
CA ASP A 136 -9.76 11.00 -2.95
C ASP A 136 -10.41 11.36 -1.60
N VAL A 137 -9.89 12.38 -0.93
CA VAL A 137 -10.41 12.88 0.34
C VAL A 137 -10.66 14.39 0.25
N PRO A 138 -11.55 14.96 1.07
CA PRO A 138 -11.71 16.40 1.12
C PRO A 138 -10.37 17.10 1.34
N ASP A 139 -10.14 18.17 0.58
CA ASP A 139 -8.91 18.96 0.59
C ASP A 139 -7.64 18.17 0.23
N SER A 140 -7.80 17.12 -0.58
CA SER A 140 -6.69 16.41 -1.24
C SER A 140 -5.76 17.38 -1.97
N LEU A 141 -4.45 17.20 -1.77
CA LEU A 141 -3.46 18.13 -2.30
C LEU A 141 -3.06 17.84 -3.76
N TYR A 142 -3.23 16.58 -4.20
CA TYR A 142 -2.57 16.08 -5.39
C TYR A 142 -3.47 15.36 -6.41
N ASP A 143 -4.81 15.34 -6.26
CA ASP A 143 -5.71 14.63 -7.20
C ASP A 143 -5.35 14.88 -8.68
N LYS A 144 -5.38 16.15 -9.10
CA LYS A 144 -5.07 16.54 -10.48
C LYS A 144 -3.60 16.31 -10.85
N HIS A 145 -2.69 16.51 -9.90
CA HIS A 145 -1.25 16.38 -10.13
C HIS A 145 -0.89 14.91 -10.40
N LEU A 146 -1.35 14.00 -9.55
CA LEU A 146 -1.05 12.58 -9.68
C LEU A 146 -1.67 11.98 -10.94
N GLU A 147 -2.93 12.33 -11.24
CA GLU A 147 -3.58 11.92 -12.49
C GLU A 147 -2.79 12.42 -13.71
N THR A 148 -2.36 13.69 -13.71
CA THR A 148 -1.62 14.27 -14.83
C THR A 148 -0.24 13.65 -15.02
N LEU A 149 0.48 13.34 -13.94
CA LEU A 149 1.74 12.60 -14.02
C LEU A 149 1.52 11.25 -14.70
N SER A 150 0.48 10.53 -14.30
CA SER A 150 0.14 9.22 -14.87
C SER A 150 -0.25 9.32 -16.35
N GLN A 151 -1.07 10.30 -16.71
CA GLN A 151 -1.48 10.53 -18.10
C GLN A 151 -0.31 10.89 -19.03
N ARG A 152 0.69 11.63 -18.51
CA ARG A 152 1.84 12.10 -19.30
C ARG A 152 2.97 11.09 -19.38
N LEU A 153 3.26 10.39 -18.29
CA LEU A 153 4.43 9.51 -18.18
C LEU A 153 4.07 8.02 -18.26
N GLY A 154 2.81 7.67 -17.99
CA GLY A 154 2.38 6.30 -17.73
C GLY A 154 2.46 5.97 -16.24
N LYS A 155 1.51 5.17 -15.76
CA LYS A 155 1.44 4.71 -14.36
C LYS A 155 2.74 4.07 -13.90
N GLU A 156 3.38 3.29 -14.77
CA GLU A 156 4.61 2.56 -14.51
C GLU A 156 5.83 3.45 -14.22
N LYS A 157 5.74 4.76 -14.53
CA LYS A 157 6.81 5.74 -14.35
C LYS A 157 6.52 6.75 -13.25
N VAL A 158 5.52 6.47 -12.41
CA VAL A 158 5.10 7.33 -11.31
C VAL A 158 5.14 6.54 -10.01
N ILE A 159 5.82 7.07 -8.99
CA ILE A 159 5.82 6.51 -7.63
C ILE A 159 5.32 7.57 -6.65
N VAL A 160 4.55 7.15 -5.65
CA VAL A 160 4.18 8.00 -4.53
C VAL A 160 5.02 7.62 -3.31
N VAL A 161 5.63 8.62 -2.69
CA VAL A 161 6.40 8.48 -1.44
C VAL A 161 5.68 9.26 -0.35
N LEU A 162 5.31 8.57 0.72
CA LEU A 162 4.78 9.17 1.94
C LEU A 162 5.83 9.05 3.06
N ASP A 163 6.19 10.17 3.65
CA ASP A 163 7.25 10.27 4.64
C ASP A 163 6.73 10.85 5.96
N ASP A 164 7.51 10.66 7.03
CA ASP A 164 7.18 11.06 8.42
C ASP A 164 5.93 10.39 8.98
N LEU A 165 5.66 9.16 8.54
CA LEU A 165 4.57 8.35 9.11
C LEU A 165 4.93 7.87 10.53
N LYS A 166 3.89 7.62 11.34
CA LYS A 166 4.06 6.92 12.63
C LYS A 166 4.42 5.46 12.43
N GLU A 167 3.74 4.81 11.48
CA GLU A 167 3.96 3.44 11.08
C GLU A 167 4.03 3.34 9.55
N SER A 168 4.79 2.37 9.05
CA SER A 168 4.98 2.13 7.61
C SER A 168 4.68 0.65 7.27
N SER A 169 3.82 0.04 8.09
CA SER A 169 3.41 -1.37 7.99
C SER A 169 2.67 -1.64 6.68
N PHE A 170 2.60 -2.92 6.28
CA PHE A 170 1.77 -3.34 5.16
C PHE A 170 0.29 -2.99 5.38
N GLN A 171 -0.18 -3.10 6.63
CA GLN A 171 -1.54 -2.74 7.03
C GLN A 171 -1.82 -1.25 6.83
N GLU A 172 -0.88 -0.37 7.20
CA GLU A 172 -0.98 1.07 6.92
C GLU A 172 -1.08 1.34 5.42
N LYS A 173 -0.18 0.73 4.65
CA LYS A 173 -0.16 0.87 3.18
C LYS A 173 -1.49 0.44 2.57
N TRP A 174 -2.03 -0.69 3.00
CA TRP A 174 -3.31 -1.19 2.51
C TRP A 174 -4.46 -0.25 2.89
N ARG A 175 -4.48 0.24 4.14
CA ARG A 175 -5.48 1.21 4.61
C ARG A 175 -5.48 2.49 3.77
N ILE A 176 -4.30 3.04 3.49
CA ILE A 176 -4.16 4.24 2.65
C ILE A 176 -4.70 3.96 1.25
N LEU A 177 -4.30 2.86 0.61
CA LEU A 177 -4.77 2.51 -0.74
C LEU A 177 -6.27 2.24 -0.81
N GLN A 178 -6.88 1.72 0.25
CA GLN A 178 -8.34 1.58 0.34
C GLN A 178 -9.05 2.93 0.45
N SER A 179 -8.52 3.84 1.28
CA SER A 179 -9.09 5.18 1.44
C SER A 179 -8.83 6.13 0.27
N GLN A 180 -7.73 5.90 -0.46
CA GLN A 180 -7.21 6.78 -1.51
C GLN A 180 -6.84 5.94 -2.75
N PRO A 181 -7.83 5.32 -3.41
CA PRO A 181 -7.60 4.37 -4.50
C PRO A 181 -6.93 5.00 -5.72
N SER A 182 -7.02 6.33 -5.92
CA SER A 182 -6.34 7.02 -7.02
C SER A 182 -4.83 6.89 -6.95
N ILE A 183 -4.25 6.71 -5.75
CA ILE A 183 -2.82 6.38 -5.61
C ILE A 183 -2.49 5.10 -6.38
N GLY A 184 -3.22 4.01 -6.11
CA GLY A 184 -3.01 2.72 -6.76
C GLY A 184 -3.43 2.73 -8.25
N ARG A 185 -4.34 3.62 -8.64
CA ARG A 185 -4.76 3.79 -10.04
C ARG A 185 -3.69 4.46 -10.89
N TYR A 186 -3.07 5.52 -10.36
CA TYR A 186 -2.22 6.42 -11.14
C TYR A 186 -0.71 6.26 -10.91
N SER A 187 -0.30 5.50 -9.89
CA SER A 187 1.12 5.22 -9.62
C SER A 187 1.44 3.73 -9.65
N GLN A 188 2.69 3.41 -9.99
CA GLN A 188 3.25 2.07 -9.99
C GLN A 188 3.37 1.50 -8.59
N GLU A 189 3.74 2.34 -7.62
CA GLU A 189 4.06 1.91 -6.27
C GLU A 189 3.83 3.04 -5.26
N LEU A 190 3.43 2.64 -4.05
CA LEU A 190 3.36 3.48 -2.86
C LEU A 190 4.43 3.04 -1.85
N LEU A 191 5.38 3.92 -1.57
CA LEU A 191 6.44 3.72 -0.58
C LEU A 191 6.15 4.57 0.66
N LEU A 192 6.12 3.92 1.82
CA LEU A 192 5.91 4.57 3.10
C LEU A 192 7.26 4.69 3.82
N PHE A 193 7.50 5.76 4.57
CA PHE A 193 8.66 5.91 5.45
C PHE A 193 8.20 6.45 6.79
N SER A 194 8.54 5.76 7.87
CA SER A 194 8.25 6.20 9.22
C SER A 194 9.39 7.00 9.82
N GLU A 195 9.08 7.87 10.77
CA GLU A 195 10.11 8.61 11.51
C GLU A 195 11.09 7.68 12.24
N THR A 196 10.59 6.59 12.81
CA THR A 196 11.39 5.63 13.58
C THR A 196 12.43 4.94 12.70
N GLU A 197 12.06 4.59 11.47
CA GLU A 197 12.98 3.98 10.50
C GLU A 197 14.09 4.96 10.09
N LYS A 198 13.76 6.25 9.92
CA LYS A 198 14.77 7.28 9.60
C LYS A 198 15.71 7.59 10.76
N LYS A 199 15.24 7.49 12.00
CA LYS A 199 16.01 7.79 13.22
C LYS A 199 16.90 6.63 13.69
N SER A 200 16.56 5.38 13.35
CA SER A 200 17.36 4.20 13.76
C SER A 200 18.66 4.10 12.96
N ARG A 201 19.78 4.58 13.52
CA ARG A 201 21.19 4.37 13.12
C ARG A 201 21.50 4.19 11.61
N GLY A 202 20.85 5.01 10.77
CA GLY A 202 21.09 5.10 9.32
C GLY A 202 20.18 4.22 8.46
N TYR A 203 20.22 4.40 7.13
CA TYR A 203 19.47 3.66 6.12
C TYR A 203 19.77 2.14 6.06
N ALA A 204 20.41 1.59 7.09
CA ALA A 204 20.80 0.20 7.24
C ALA A 204 19.68 -0.70 7.78
N SER A 205 18.51 -0.14 8.13
CA SER A 205 17.33 -0.97 8.41
C SER A 205 16.94 -1.73 7.13
N GLY A 206 16.85 -3.05 7.20
CA GLY A 206 16.51 -3.90 6.05
C GLY A 206 15.19 -3.49 5.37
N ILE A 207 14.26 -2.88 6.11
CA ILE A 207 12.99 -2.36 5.57
C ILE A 207 13.22 -1.16 4.65
N ILE A 208 14.08 -0.22 5.05
CA ILE A 208 14.45 0.92 4.18
C ILE A 208 15.14 0.37 2.94
N GLN A 209 16.10 -0.54 3.08
CA GLN A 209 16.82 -1.13 1.95
C GLN A 209 15.87 -1.82 0.96
N ASP A 210 14.89 -2.60 1.42
CA ASP A 210 13.87 -3.21 0.56
C ASP A 210 13.07 -2.17 -0.23
N ARG A 211 12.66 -1.07 0.41
CA ARG A 211 11.93 0.01 -0.28
C ARG A 211 12.81 0.75 -1.29
N LEU A 212 14.09 0.93 -0.99
CA LEU A 212 15.05 1.53 -1.90
C LEU A 212 15.35 0.63 -3.09
N GLU A 213 15.44 -0.68 -2.86
CA GLU A 213 15.60 -1.67 -3.93
C GLU A 213 14.37 -1.70 -4.83
N LYS A 214 13.16 -1.62 -4.26
CA LYS A 214 11.92 -1.46 -5.03
C LYS A 214 11.94 -0.20 -5.89
N LEU A 215 12.31 0.94 -5.31
CA LEU A 215 12.45 2.21 -6.02
C LEU A 215 13.45 2.09 -7.19
N LYS A 216 14.61 1.50 -6.93
CA LYS A 216 15.65 1.25 -7.94
C LYS A 216 15.14 0.37 -9.07
N LYS A 217 14.53 -0.77 -8.75
CA LYS A 217 13.96 -1.69 -9.73
C LYS A 217 12.88 -1.02 -10.60
N SER A 218 12.04 -0.17 -10.02
CA SER A 218 11.04 0.60 -10.78
C SER A 218 11.69 1.59 -11.75
N LEU A 219 12.76 2.29 -11.31
CA LEU A 219 13.52 3.19 -12.17
C LEU A 219 14.20 2.43 -13.33
N GLU A 220 14.82 1.28 -13.05
CA GLU A 220 15.46 0.45 -14.07
C GLU A 220 14.46 -0.15 -15.07
N THR A 221 13.30 -0.60 -14.58
CA THR A 221 12.24 -1.15 -15.45
C THR A 221 11.72 -0.08 -16.41
N SER A 222 11.61 1.17 -15.94
CA SER A 222 11.17 2.30 -16.78
C SER A 222 12.16 2.63 -17.91
N ARG A 223 13.45 2.28 -17.76
CA ARG A 223 14.50 2.49 -18.77
C ARG A 223 14.40 1.54 -19.96
N GLY A 224 13.87 0.33 -19.76
CA GLY A 224 13.80 -0.71 -20.78
C GLY A 224 12.57 -0.64 -21.69
N ARG A 225 11.49 0.02 -21.27
CA ARG A 225 10.23 0.13 -22.03
C ARG A 225 10.12 1.44 -22.79
N ASN A 226 10.97 1.66 -23.77
CA ASN A 226 10.66 2.60 -24.85
C ASN A 226 10.05 1.82 -26.02
N GLU A 227 8.84 1.31 -25.79
CA GLU A 227 7.98 0.87 -26.88
C GLU A 227 7.32 2.13 -27.45
N GLN A 228 7.71 2.40 -28.69
CA GLN A 228 7.22 3.46 -29.54
C GLN A 228 5.72 3.27 -29.73
N PHE A 229 4.89 3.99 -28.96
CA PHE A 229 3.46 4.06 -29.25
C PHE A 229 3.30 4.59 -30.68
N PRO A 230 2.65 3.83 -31.58
CA PRO A 230 2.30 4.37 -32.89
C PRO A 230 1.34 5.53 -32.64
N LEU A 231 1.81 6.74 -32.92
CA LEU A 231 0.91 7.87 -33.13
C LEU A 231 -0.05 7.41 -34.22
N ARG A 232 -1.32 7.24 -33.85
CA ARG A 232 -2.39 6.82 -34.74
C ARG A 232 -2.63 7.96 -35.73
N SER A 233 -1.84 8.03 -36.80
CA SER A 233 -2.16 8.88 -37.94
C SER A 233 -3.21 8.15 -38.75
N GLU A 234 -4.46 8.59 -38.59
CA GLU A 234 -5.51 8.27 -39.55
C GLU A 234 -5.10 8.85 -40.91
N GLY A 235 -4.81 7.96 -41.85
CA GLY A 235 -4.38 8.28 -43.20
C GLY A 235 -4.77 7.16 -44.14
N THR A 236 -6.02 7.20 -44.56
CA THR A 236 -6.61 6.38 -45.64
C THR A 236 -5.74 6.45 -46.90
N GLY A 237 -5.22 5.32 -47.36
CA GLY A 237 -4.39 5.25 -48.56
C GLY A 237 -4.32 3.84 -49.14
N VAL A 238 -5.18 3.58 -50.12
CA VAL A 238 -5.20 2.43 -51.01
C VAL A 238 -3.88 2.34 -51.79
N SER A 239 -3.22 1.17 -51.85
CA SER A 239 -2.66 0.61 -53.10
C SER A 239 -1.96 -0.76 -52.96
N ARG A 240 -2.47 -1.71 -53.76
CA ARG A 240 -1.80 -2.65 -54.67
C ARG A 240 -0.32 -3.02 -54.42
N GLY A 241 -0.14 -4.29 -54.04
CA GLY A 241 0.60 -5.32 -54.79
C GLY A 241 2.07 -5.08 -55.14
N THR A 242 2.96 -5.91 -54.57
CA THR A 242 4.07 -6.55 -55.30
C THR A 242 4.68 -7.67 -54.45
N GLU A 243 4.78 -8.84 -55.07
CA GLU A 243 5.48 -10.03 -54.58
C GLU A 243 6.99 -9.79 -54.53
N SER A 244 7.69 -10.21 -53.47
CA SER A 244 9.08 -10.65 -53.63
C SER A 244 9.67 -11.33 -52.39
N ALA A 245 10.37 -12.44 -52.65
CA ALA A 245 11.42 -13.06 -51.87
C ALA A 245 11.08 -13.62 -50.47
N ARG A 246 10.65 -14.89 -50.46
CA ARG A 246 10.73 -15.77 -49.29
C ARG A 246 12.21 -16.06 -48.98
N THR A 247 12.78 -15.37 -48.01
CA THR A 247 13.96 -15.86 -47.28
C THR A 247 13.48 -16.83 -46.22
N ALA A 248 13.84 -18.11 -46.36
CA ALA A 248 13.69 -19.11 -45.31
C ALA A 248 14.63 -18.72 -44.15
N VAL A 249 14.10 -17.97 -43.19
CA VAL A 249 14.79 -17.61 -41.95
C VAL A 249 14.67 -18.79 -40.99
N ASP A 250 15.81 -19.23 -40.48
CA ASP A 250 16.03 -20.30 -39.50
C ASP A 250 14.98 -20.34 -38.39
N THR A 251 13.94 -21.16 -38.58
CA THR A 251 12.92 -21.48 -37.57
C THR A 251 13.48 -22.33 -36.43
N HIS A 252 14.66 -22.93 -36.59
CA HIS A 252 15.25 -23.83 -35.60
C HIS A 252 15.79 -23.11 -34.35
N VAL A 253 16.37 -21.91 -34.50
CA VAL A 253 16.98 -21.18 -33.37
C VAL A 253 15.90 -20.61 -32.43
N PHE A 254 14.70 -20.35 -32.95
CA PHE A 254 13.59 -19.83 -32.15
C PHE A 254 12.98 -20.91 -31.24
N GLY A 255 12.87 -22.16 -31.69
CA GLY A 255 12.33 -23.27 -30.90
C GLY A 255 13.13 -23.54 -29.62
N GLN A 256 14.45 -23.56 -29.70
CA GLN A 256 15.33 -23.81 -28.54
C GLN A 256 15.20 -22.74 -27.45
N LYS A 257 14.98 -21.48 -27.83
CA LYS A 257 14.78 -20.40 -26.86
C LYS A 257 13.44 -20.53 -26.13
N LEU A 258 12.40 -21.03 -26.80
CA LEU A 258 11.10 -21.26 -26.17
C LEU A 258 11.14 -22.39 -25.15
N ASP A 259 11.84 -23.49 -25.46
CA ASP A 259 11.98 -24.62 -24.53
C ASP A 259 12.75 -24.21 -23.27
N GLN A 260 13.77 -23.37 -23.42
CA GLN A 260 14.51 -22.82 -22.27
C GLN A 260 13.63 -21.93 -21.39
N ILE A 261 12.80 -21.07 -22.00
CA ILE A 261 11.86 -20.21 -21.26
C ILE A 261 10.82 -21.07 -20.52
N LEU A 262 10.28 -22.10 -21.15
CA LEU A 262 9.32 -23.02 -20.53
C LEU A 262 9.92 -23.75 -19.32
N SER A 263 11.18 -24.20 -19.42
CA SER A 263 11.91 -24.81 -18.32
C SER A 263 12.08 -23.86 -17.12
N ILE A 264 12.44 -22.60 -17.38
CA ILE A 264 12.58 -21.58 -16.32
C ILE A 264 11.23 -21.33 -15.63
N ILE A 265 10.14 -21.23 -16.40
CA ILE A 265 8.79 -21.01 -15.85
C ILE A 265 8.37 -22.18 -14.96
N GLN A 266 8.63 -23.43 -15.39
CA GLN A 266 8.33 -24.61 -14.58
C GLN A 266 9.12 -24.61 -13.27
N GLN A 267 10.43 -24.30 -13.33
CA GLN A 267 11.27 -24.22 -12.14
C GLN A 267 10.79 -23.16 -11.15
N MET A 268 10.41 -21.98 -11.63
CA MET A 268 9.84 -20.92 -10.79
C MET A 268 8.51 -21.35 -10.15
N SER A 269 7.67 -22.07 -10.90
CA SER A 269 6.38 -22.57 -10.40
C SER A 269 6.58 -23.58 -9.27
N THR A 270 7.55 -24.48 -9.40
CA THR A 270 7.88 -25.46 -8.35
C THR A 270 8.42 -24.80 -7.09
N GLU A 271 9.30 -23.79 -7.25
CA GLU A 271 9.86 -23.06 -6.11
C GLU A 271 8.79 -22.27 -5.36
N LEU A 272 7.89 -21.60 -6.09
CA LEU A 272 6.77 -20.87 -5.51
C LEU A 272 5.80 -21.79 -4.77
N SER A 273 5.57 -23.00 -5.30
CA SER A 273 4.77 -24.02 -4.61
C SER A 273 5.43 -24.49 -3.31
N ASN A 274 6.75 -24.69 -3.31
CA ASN A 274 7.51 -25.10 -2.14
C ASN A 274 7.48 -24.01 -1.04
N GLN A 275 7.74 -22.76 -1.42
CA GLN A 275 7.66 -21.61 -0.49
C GLN A 275 6.26 -21.47 0.12
N LYS A 276 5.21 -21.66 -0.67
CA LYS A 276 3.83 -21.65 -0.19
C LYS A 276 3.58 -22.77 0.83
N GLN A 277 4.12 -23.96 0.59
CA GLN A 277 4.01 -25.07 1.54
C GLN A 277 4.73 -24.77 2.86
N GLN A 278 5.96 -24.25 2.80
CA GLN A 278 6.72 -23.86 3.99
C GLN A 278 5.99 -22.80 4.82
N LEU A 279 5.37 -21.81 4.15
CA LEU A 279 4.58 -20.79 4.83
C LEU A 279 3.37 -21.37 5.57
N GLU A 280 2.67 -22.33 4.96
CA GLU A 280 1.53 -23.00 5.60
C GLU A 280 1.96 -23.90 6.77
N GLU A 281 3.13 -24.54 6.68
CA GLU A 281 3.71 -25.30 7.80
C GLU A 281 4.08 -24.38 8.97
N PHE A 282 4.77 -23.27 8.69
CA PHE A 282 5.10 -22.26 9.71
C PHE A 282 3.85 -21.67 10.37
N LYS A 283 2.80 -21.40 9.59
CA LYS A 283 1.52 -20.90 10.09
C LYS A 283 0.85 -21.91 11.03
N LYS A 284 0.90 -23.21 10.71
CA LYS A 284 0.38 -24.27 11.58
C LYS A 284 1.17 -24.37 12.88
N GLU A 285 2.49 -24.32 12.82
CA GLU A 285 3.35 -24.33 14.01
C GLU A 285 3.04 -23.14 14.94
N HIS A 286 2.95 -21.94 14.39
CA HIS A 286 2.61 -20.74 15.16
C HIS A 286 1.22 -20.84 15.81
N HIS A 287 0.24 -21.41 15.10
CA HIS A 287 -1.09 -21.63 15.65
C HIS A 287 -1.09 -22.66 16.80
N GLN A 288 -0.28 -23.71 16.68
CA GLN A 288 -0.10 -24.70 17.75
C GLN A 288 0.55 -24.06 18.98
N GLU A 289 1.57 -23.21 18.80
CA GLU A 289 2.24 -22.55 19.92
C GLU A 289 1.32 -21.56 20.64
N ILE A 290 0.52 -20.78 19.91
CA ILE A 290 -0.53 -19.93 20.50
C ILE A 290 -1.51 -20.79 21.32
N SER A 291 -1.93 -21.93 20.79
CA SER A 291 -2.86 -22.83 21.49
C SER A 291 -2.25 -23.40 22.76
N ARG A 292 -0.97 -23.79 22.72
CA ARG A 292 -0.20 -24.27 23.87
C ARG A 292 -0.10 -23.20 24.96
N LEU A 293 0.25 -21.97 24.59
CA LEU A 293 0.33 -20.84 25.53
C LEU A 293 -1.03 -20.51 26.15
N ASN A 294 -2.10 -20.52 25.35
CA ASN A 294 -3.45 -20.29 25.86
C ASN A 294 -3.89 -21.37 26.86
N GLN A 295 -3.59 -22.65 26.60
CA GLN A 295 -3.85 -23.73 27.54
C GLN A 295 -3.06 -23.56 28.84
N GLN A 296 -1.77 -23.20 28.73
CA GLN A 296 -0.92 -22.94 29.89
C GLN A 296 -1.46 -21.80 30.76
N HIS A 297 -1.84 -20.67 30.14
CA HIS A 297 -2.43 -19.55 30.86
C HIS A 297 -3.75 -19.92 31.53
N SER A 298 -4.62 -20.67 30.84
CA SER A 298 -5.88 -21.15 31.42
C SER A 298 -5.67 -22.05 32.66
N ALA A 299 -4.66 -22.93 32.61
CA ALA A 299 -4.29 -23.77 33.74
C ALA A 299 -3.77 -22.95 34.93
N GLN A 300 -2.90 -21.96 34.68
CA GLN A 300 -2.39 -21.06 35.72
C GLN A 300 -3.51 -20.24 36.38
N ILE A 301 -4.45 -19.73 35.59
CA ILE A 301 -5.63 -19.01 36.11
C ILE A 301 -6.47 -19.93 37.00
N SER A 302 -6.71 -21.17 36.56
CA SER A 302 -7.48 -22.15 37.34
C SER A 302 -6.81 -22.48 38.68
N GLN A 303 -5.48 -22.63 38.67
CA GLN A 303 -4.70 -22.87 39.89
C GLN A 303 -4.78 -21.69 40.87
N LEU A 304 -4.71 -20.45 40.37
CA LEU A 304 -4.83 -19.26 41.20
C LEU A 304 -6.22 -19.14 41.83
N ILE A 305 -7.27 -19.43 41.06
CA ILE A 305 -8.65 -19.44 41.58
C ILE A 305 -8.78 -20.48 42.72
N GLN A 306 -8.22 -21.68 42.54
CA GLN A 306 -8.25 -22.71 43.57
C GLN A 306 -7.51 -22.27 44.86
N GLN A 307 -6.33 -21.66 44.73
CA GLN A 307 -5.60 -21.13 45.89
C GLN A 307 -6.40 -20.07 46.65
N PHE A 308 -7.11 -19.21 45.92
CA PHE A 308 -7.97 -18.19 46.52
C PHE A 308 -9.17 -18.81 47.27
N GLU A 309 -9.78 -19.87 46.72
CA GLU A 309 -10.85 -20.61 47.40
C GLU A 309 -10.36 -21.31 48.68
N GLU A 310 -9.15 -21.86 48.68
CA GLU A 310 -8.55 -22.47 49.88
C GLU A 310 -8.23 -21.42 50.95
N PHE A 311 -7.68 -20.27 50.55
CA PHE A 311 -7.39 -19.16 51.46
C PHE A 311 -8.65 -18.62 52.15
N THR A 312 -9.74 -18.46 51.39
CA THR A 312 -11.03 -17.96 51.91
C THR A 312 -11.71 -18.97 52.84
N LYS A 313 -11.63 -20.28 52.56
CA LYS A 313 -12.15 -21.32 53.47
C LYS A 313 -11.43 -21.32 54.83
N GLY A 314 -10.14 -21.02 54.86
CA GLY A 314 -9.35 -20.99 56.10
C GLY A 314 -9.72 -19.86 57.08
N HIS A 315 -10.26 -18.74 56.59
CA HIS A 315 -10.54 -17.56 57.42
C HIS A 315 -11.95 -17.53 58.05
N CYS A 316 -12.87 -18.40 57.63
CA CYS A 316 -14.23 -18.41 58.19
C CYS A 316 -14.35 -19.09 59.57
N CYS A 317 -13.32 -19.76 60.07
CA CYS A 317 -13.42 -20.56 61.30
C CYS A 317 -13.00 -19.83 62.59
N GLN A 318 -12.58 -18.55 62.55
CA GLN A 318 -12.05 -17.85 63.73
C GLN A 318 -12.93 -16.76 64.35
N HIS A 319 -14.12 -16.51 63.81
CA HIS A 319 -15.09 -15.64 64.48
C HIS A 319 -16.19 -16.47 65.14
N GLN A 320 -15.91 -16.98 66.34
CA GLN A 320 -17.01 -17.29 67.26
C GLN A 320 -17.68 -15.96 67.63
N PRO A 321 -18.99 -15.79 67.38
CA PRO A 321 -19.71 -14.62 67.84
C PRO A 321 -19.82 -14.69 69.37
N THR A 322 -18.89 -14.07 70.07
CA THR A 322 -19.06 -13.69 71.47
C THR A 322 -19.82 -12.38 71.50
N GLY A 323 -21.14 -12.48 71.35
CA GLY A 323 -22.07 -11.35 71.42
C GLY A 323 -23.30 -11.74 72.25
N PRO A 324 -23.71 -10.90 73.22
CA PRO A 324 -24.61 -11.29 74.28
C PRO A 324 -26.05 -11.51 73.81
N ASN A 325 -26.71 -12.38 74.56
CA ASN A 325 -28.11 -12.72 74.54
C ASN A 325 -29.01 -11.47 74.43
N VAL A 326 -29.48 -11.13 73.22
CA VAL A 326 -30.56 -10.16 73.02
C VAL A 326 -31.83 -10.93 72.75
N THR A 327 -32.73 -10.83 73.71
CA THR A 327 -34.06 -11.42 73.73
C THR A 327 -34.90 -11.00 72.54
N SER A 328 -35.66 -11.98 72.08
CA SER A 328 -36.75 -11.92 71.10
C SER A 328 -37.64 -10.70 71.24
N GLU A 329 -37.83 -9.96 70.14
CA GLU A 329 -39.14 -9.72 69.52
C GLU A 329 -38.96 -8.87 68.26
N GLY A 330 -39.44 -9.37 67.12
CA GLY A 330 -39.29 -8.66 65.84
C GLY A 330 -39.39 -9.56 64.62
N LYS A 331 -40.35 -10.49 64.60
CA LYS A 331 -40.83 -11.06 63.33
C LYS A 331 -41.53 -9.94 62.58
N HIS A 332 -40.95 -9.44 61.50
CA HIS A 332 -41.59 -9.32 60.19
C HIS A 332 -40.75 -8.53 59.19
N VAL A 333 -40.76 -9.04 57.94
CA VAL A 333 -40.35 -8.38 56.69
C VAL A 333 -38.84 -8.21 56.49
N LEU A 334 -38.27 -9.12 55.69
CA LEU A 334 -37.52 -8.82 54.46
C LEU A 334 -37.14 -10.16 53.80
N ARG A 335 -38.10 -10.75 53.10
CA ARG A 335 -37.81 -11.67 51.99
C ARG A 335 -37.53 -10.79 50.77
N SER A 336 -36.50 -11.14 50.01
CA SER A 336 -36.06 -10.57 48.72
C SER A 336 -34.86 -9.61 48.79
N ALA A 337 -33.66 -10.16 48.96
CA ALA A 337 -32.41 -9.53 48.53
C ALA A 337 -31.30 -10.58 48.24
N GLU A 338 -31.64 -11.64 47.52
CA GLU A 338 -30.71 -12.48 46.77
C GLU A 338 -31.34 -12.51 45.36
N THR A 339 -30.81 -11.96 44.28
CA THR A 339 -29.46 -12.10 43.73
C THR A 339 -29.22 -10.93 42.78
N ASN A 340 -28.28 -10.03 43.11
CA ASN A 340 -27.71 -9.06 42.17
C ASN A 340 -26.25 -8.83 42.54
N LEU A 341 -25.42 -9.87 42.35
CA LEU A 341 -23.99 -9.67 42.14
C LEU A 341 -23.80 -9.08 40.75
N SER A 342 -24.14 -7.80 40.64
CA SER A 342 -23.79 -6.94 39.52
C SER A 342 -22.27 -6.93 39.39
N CYS A 343 -21.79 -7.25 38.19
CA CYS A 343 -20.40 -7.10 37.79
C CYS A 343 -19.89 -5.71 38.22
N VAL A 344 -18.98 -5.68 39.19
CA VAL A 344 -18.23 -4.46 39.50
C VAL A 344 -17.35 -4.17 38.27
N PRO A 345 -17.50 -3.03 37.59
CA PRO A 345 -16.63 -2.69 36.48
C PRO A 345 -15.21 -2.49 37.01
N PHE A 346 -14.25 -3.18 36.39
CA PHE A 346 -12.82 -2.97 36.62
C PHE A 346 -12.49 -1.47 36.42
N PRO A 347 -11.73 -0.83 37.33
CA PRO A 347 -11.23 0.51 37.08
C PRO A 347 -10.25 0.45 35.91
N SER A 348 -10.64 1.08 34.80
CA SER A 348 -9.74 1.32 33.66
C SER A 348 -8.67 2.31 34.12
N ASN A 349 -7.44 1.84 34.33
CA ASN A 349 -6.27 2.70 34.52
C ASN A 349 -5.98 3.46 33.21
N ALA A 350 -6.61 4.62 33.05
CA ALA A 350 -6.20 5.62 32.08
C ALA A 350 -5.02 6.40 32.68
N THR A 351 -3.80 6.00 32.31
CA THR A 351 -2.58 6.75 32.62
C THR A 351 -2.57 8.07 31.82
N ALA A 352 -3.10 9.14 32.41
CA ALA A 352 -2.95 10.49 31.89
C ALA A 352 -1.53 11.00 32.21
N VAL A 353 -0.63 10.93 31.24
CA VAL A 353 0.70 11.57 31.31
C VAL A 353 0.52 13.06 31.06
N ALA A 354 0.45 13.84 32.14
CA ALA A 354 0.52 15.29 32.09
C ALA A 354 1.97 15.73 31.74
N ARG A 355 2.18 16.19 30.50
CA ARG A 355 3.39 16.92 30.11
C ARG A 355 3.33 18.33 30.68
N ARG A 356 4.26 18.66 31.58
CA ARG A 356 4.58 20.05 31.94
C ARG A 356 5.32 20.68 30.76
N ASN A 357 4.79 21.78 30.23
CA ASN A 357 5.54 22.70 29.38
C ASN A 357 6.44 23.57 30.25
N PRO A 358 7.72 23.80 29.89
CA PRO A 358 8.46 24.94 30.39
C PRO A 358 8.12 26.18 29.57
N THR A 359 8.02 27.32 30.24
CA THR A 359 7.90 28.67 29.67
C THR A 359 8.96 29.54 30.37
N PRO A 360 9.29 30.68 29.77
CA PRO A 360 10.15 30.89 28.60
C PRO A 360 11.65 30.75 28.92
#